data_AF-A0A0M8YH70-F1
#
_entry.id   AF-A0A0M8YH70-F1
#
_cell.length_a   1.000
_cell.length_b   1.000
_cell.length_c   1.000
_cell.angle_alpha   90.00
_cell.angle_beta   90.00
_cell.angle_gamma   90.00
#
_symmetry.space_group_name_H-M   'P 1'
#
loop_
_entity.id
_entity.type
_entity.pdbx_description
1 polymer ?
#
loop_
_entity_poly.entity_id
_entity_poly.type
_entity_poly.pdbx_seq_one_letter_code
_entity_poly.pdbx_strand_id
1 'polypeptide(L)'
;MAFARVDEGPHEGWVQIGLFERQRTPARRYPDQPARQLQIAVGLEALDDDPPPGTLPACQAPWQLWTSPWRRLGLGLTTELAAEHISAADQALTALTDAGTAGLIDTPRPRTLSGLGLPVYVLAPAASVVAALGLEPTEGICGFSLSDATGEAMICRQWHGRLVHDGNYEPLLPAVAGADLLIRPDLFARLHDTIGAARCRAGVNVHHESADDTLDDED
;
A
#
# COMPACT_ATOMS: atom_id res chain seq x y z
N MET A 1 14.46 13.29 5.16
CA MET A 1 13.38 13.13 4.16
C MET A 1 12.06 13.40 4.88
N ALA A 2 11.08 14.06 4.25
CA ALA A 2 9.81 14.39 4.90
C ALA A 2 8.68 13.58 4.28
N PHE A 3 8.17 12.60 5.02
CA PHE A 3 6.90 11.93 4.69
C PHE A 3 5.74 12.89 4.90
N ALA A 4 4.69 12.74 4.09
CA ALA A 4 3.48 13.55 4.22
C ALA A 4 2.81 13.32 5.58
N ARG A 5 2.19 14.38 6.11
CA ARG A 5 1.37 14.32 7.32
C ARG A 5 -0.06 14.64 6.99
N VAL A 6 -0.98 14.06 7.75
CA VAL A 6 -2.40 14.38 7.64
C VAL A 6 -2.65 15.76 8.24
N ASP A 7 -3.20 16.67 7.44
CA ASP A 7 -3.42 18.05 7.88
C ASP A 7 -4.68 18.22 8.74
N GLU A 8 -5.72 17.41 8.52
CA GLU A 8 -7.03 17.57 9.18
C GLU A 8 -7.73 16.22 9.42
N GLY A 9 -8.65 16.21 10.40
CA GLY A 9 -9.55 15.09 10.67
C GLY A 9 -9.10 14.20 11.86
N PRO A 10 -9.66 13.00 12.01
CA PRO A 10 -9.42 12.15 13.18
C PRO A 10 -7.97 11.68 13.34
N HIS A 11 -7.19 11.72 12.27
CA HIS A 11 -5.79 11.31 12.21
C HIS A 11 -4.84 12.48 11.97
N GLU A 12 -5.24 13.71 12.34
CA GLU A 12 -4.39 14.90 12.22
C GLU A 12 -2.99 14.66 12.79
N GLY A 13 -1.98 15.05 12.03
CA GLY A 13 -0.56 14.89 12.36
C GLY A 13 0.03 13.51 12.07
N TRP A 14 -0.79 12.48 11.78
CA TRP A 14 -0.31 11.14 11.46
C TRP A 14 0.53 11.13 10.18
N VAL A 15 1.48 10.21 10.09
CA VAL A 15 2.46 10.17 9.00
C VAL A 15 2.01 9.14 7.97
N GLN A 16 1.97 9.54 6.69
CA GLN A 16 1.72 8.64 5.57
C GLN A 16 3.02 7.94 5.19
N ILE A 17 3.08 6.63 5.40
CA ILE A 17 4.26 5.81 5.08
C ILE A 17 4.07 4.95 3.83
N GLY A 18 2.85 4.85 3.32
CA GLY A 18 2.54 4.13 2.09
C GLY A 18 1.39 4.76 1.33
N LEU A 19 1.45 4.73 0.01
CA LEU A 19 0.40 5.19 -0.90
C LEU A 19 0.41 4.32 -2.15
N PHE A 20 -0.75 3.81 -2.54
CA PHE A 20 -0.97 3.23 -3.86
C PHE A 20 -2.17 3.92 -4.47
N GLU A 21 -2.01 4.51 -5.64
CA GLU A 21 -3.11 5.13 -6.37
C GLU A 21 -3.04 4.76 -7.84
N ARG A 22 -4.21 4.39 -8.39
CA ARG A 22 -4.42 4.20 -9.81
C ARG A 22 -5.36 5.27 -10.32
N GLN A 23 -4.96 5.94 -11.39
CA GLN A 23 -5.78 6.86 -12.14
C GLN A 23 -5.99 6.34 -13.56
N ARG A 24 -7.24 6.30 -14.00
CA ARG A 24 -7.66 5.87 -15.34
C ARG A 24 -8.30 7.04 -16.05
N THR A 25 -7.80 7.31 -17.25
CA THR A 25 -8.46 8.19 -18.21
C THR A 25 -9.07 7.32 -19.28
N PRO A 26 -10.42 7.29 -19.43
CA PRO A 26 -11.06 6.52 -20.49
C PRO A 26 -10.70 7.11 -21.85
N ALA A 27 -10.69 6.27 -22.88
CA ALA A 27 -10.59 6.76 -24.25
C ALA A 27 -11.78 7.69 -24.56
N ARG A 28 -11.54 8.71 -25.38
CA ARG A 28 -12.57 9.63 -25.87
C ARG A 28 -12.44 9.75 -27.37
N ARG A 29 -13.58 9.92 -28.04
CA ARG A 29 -13.64 10.07 -29.50
C ARG A 29 -13.66 11.53 -29.97
N TYR A 30 -14.02 12.47 -29.09
CA TYR A 30 -14.17 13.90 -29.41
C TYR A 30 -13.78 14.81 -28.22
N PRO A 31 -12.57 15.41 -28.21
CA PRO A 31 -11.44 15.11 -29.11
C PRO A 31 -10.97 13.66 -28.94
N ASP A 32 -10.35 13.12 -29.98
CA ASP A 32 -9.77 11.78 -29.94
C ASP A 32 -8.63 11.73 -28.92
N GLN A 33 -8.74 10.85 -27.94
CA GLN A 33 -7.77 10.67 -26.86
C GLN A 33 -7.69 9.19 -26.50
N PRO A 34 -6.50 8.58 -26.49
CA PRO A 34 -6.33 7.18 -26.09
C PRO A 34 -6.66 6.99 -24.61
N ALA A 35 -7.04 5.77 -24.25
CA ALA A 35 -7.13 5.39 -22.85
C ALA A 35 -5.75 5.45 -22.21
N ARG A 36 -5.68 5.92 -20.96
CA ARG A 36 -4.43 6.00 -20.20
C ARG A 36 -4.63 5.48 -18.80
N GLN A 37 -3.61 4.84 -18.27
CA GLN A 37 -3.53 4.41 -16.89
C GLN A 37 -2.24 4.94 -16.27
N LEU A 38 -2.37 5.58 -15.11
CA LEU A 38 -1.26 5.97 -14.26
C LEU A 38 -1.38 5.21 -12.96
N GLN A 39 -0.29 4.60 -12.51
CA GLN A 39 -0.18 4.00 -11.19
C GLN A 39 0.96 4.67 -10.44
N ILE A 40 0.71 5.08 -9.21
CA ILE A 40 1.67 5.73 -8.32
C ILE A 40 1.76 4.86 -7.07
N ALA A 41 2.97 4.44 -6.73
CA ALA A 41 3.27 3.74 -5.49
C ALA A 41 4.35 4.51 -4.72
N VAL A 42 4.09 4.74 -3.44
CA VAL A 42 5.04 5.31 -2.49
C VAL A 42 5.10 4.39 -1.28
N GLY A 43 6.29 4.16 -0.76
CA GLY A 43 6.49 3.32 0.41
C GLY A 43 7.71 3.74 1.21
N LEU A 44 7.63 3.56 2.52
CA LEU A 44 8.76 3.66 3.44
C LEU A 44 9.64 2.41 3.28
N GLU A 45 10.94 2.61 3.11
CA GLU A 45 11.92 1.54 2.94
C GLU A 45 13.11 1.75 3.88
N ALA A 46 13.67 0.64 4.36
CA ALA A 46 14.96 0.60 5.02
C ALA A 46 15.96 0.09 3.98
N LEU A 47 16.89 0.93 3.52
CA LEU A 47 17.84 0.59 2.45
C LEU A 47 19.23 1.16 2.76
N ASP A 48 20.27 0.38 2.57
CA ASP A 48 21.66 0.86 2.64
C ASP A 48 22.03 1.74 1.44
N ASP A 49 21.57 1.35 0.25
CA ASP A 49 21.80 2.02 -1.02
C ASP A 49 20.49 2.47 -1.68
N ASP A 50 20.58 3.33 -2.69
CA ASP A 50 19.39 3.72 -3.45
C ASP A 50 18.85 2.52 -4.26
N PRO A 51 17.51 2.29 -4.26
CA PRO A 51 16.94 1.14 -4.94
C PRO A 51 17.07 1.29 -6.46
N PRO A 52 17.21 0.19 -7.22
CA PRO A 52 17.23 0.24 -8.68
C PRO A 52 15.98 0.92 -9.25
N PRO A 53 16.08 1.62 -10.40
CA PRO A 53 14.91 2.20 -11.05
C PRO A 53 13.83 1.15 -11.35
N GLY A 54 12.57 1.51 -11.14
CA GLY A 54 11.43 0.64 -11.45
C GLY A 54 11.12 -0.41 -10.38
N THR A 55 11.84 -0.46 -9.26
CA THR A 55 11.43 -1.30 -8.12
C THR A 55 10.15 -0.76 -7.49
N LEU A 56 9.34 -1.69 -6.97
CA LEU A 56 8.12 -1.33 -6.24
C LEU A 56 8.48 -1.18 -4.75
N PRO A 57 8.13 -0.05 -4.09
CA PRO A 57 8.45 0.19 -2.69
C PRO A 57 7.46 -0.52 -1.76
N ALA A 58 7.17 -1.79 -2.03
CA ALA A 58 6.24 -2.59 -1.24
C ALA A 58 6.62 -4.07 -1.30
N CYS A 59 6.52 -4.74 -0.15
CA CYS A 59 6.59 -6.18 -0.07
C CYS A 59 5.18 -6.80 -0.19
N GLN A 60 5.10 -8.12 -0.04
CA GLN A 60 3.83 -8.84 0.07
C GLN A 60 3.55 -9.19 1.53
N ALA A 61 2.28 -9.10 1.93
CA ALA A 61 1.85 -9.52 3.25
C ALA A 61 0.46 -10.17 3.25
N PRO A 62 0.18 -11.09 4.17
CA PRO A 62 -1.16 -11.66 4.31
C PRO A 62 -2.15 -10.61 4.82
N TRP A 63 -3.33 -10.52 4.22
CA TRP A 63 -4.40 -9.61 4.67
C TRP A 63 -4.82 -9.85 6.13
N GLN A 64 -4.59 -11.06 6.63
CA GLN A 64 -4.89 -11.48 8.00
C GLN A 64 -4.11 -10.69 9.05
N LEU A 65 -3.05 -9.95 8.68
CA LEU A 65 -2.38 -9.01 9.60
C LEU A 65 -3.37 -8.00 10.18
N TRP A 66 -4.43 -7.65 9.44
CA TRP A 66 -5.44 -6.71 9.91
C TRP A 66 -6.51 -7.31 10.81
N THR A 67 -6.66 -8.64 10.83
CA THR A 67 -7.80 -9.31 11.48
C THR A 67 -7.41 -10.34 12.51
N SER A 68 -6.16 -10.78 12.50
CA SER A 68 -5.64 -11.79 13.41
C SER A 68 -4.33 -11.33 14.03
N PRO A 69 -4.16 -11.54 15.35
CA PRO A 69 -2.87 -11.31 16.01
C PRO A 69 -1.73 -11.96 15.24
N TRP A 70 -0.69 -11.20 14.94
CA TRP A 70 0.41 -11.65 14.08
C TRP A 70 1.11 -12.91 14.64
N ARG A 71 1.11 -13.08 15.96
CA ARG A 71 1.63 -14.28 16.66
C ARG A 71 0.89 -15.56 16.28
N ARG A 72 -0.38 -15.45 15.86
CA ARG A 72 -1.20 -16.59 15.41
C ARG A 72 -1.01 -16.93 13.94
N LEU A 73 -0.35 -16.05 13.17
CA LEU A 73 -0.12 -16.25 11.73
C LEU A 73 1.10 -17.15 11.44
N GLY A 74 1.81 -17.61 12.46
CA GLY A 74 2.93 -18.56 12.29
C GLY A 74 4.14 -17.96 11.57
N LEU A 75 4.32 -16.64 11.63
CA LEU A 75 5.38 -15.91 10.90
C LEU A 75 6.78 -16.11 11.50
N GLY A 76 6.90 -16.79 12.65
CA GLY A 76 8.20 -17.07 13.30
C GLY A 76 8.94 -15.83 13.83
N LEU A 77 8.26 -14.69 13.93
CA LEU A 77 8.86 -13.43 14.39
C LEU A 77 8.77 -13.30 15.92
N THR A 78 9.72 -12.57 16.51
CA THR A 78 9.57 -11.93 17.82
C THR A 78 9.71 -10.43 17.64
N THR A 79 9.36 -9.64 18.67
CA THR A 79 9.52 -8.18 18.61
C THR A 79 10.99 -7.78 18.42
N GLU A 80 11.91 -8.46 19.12
CA GLU A 80 13.35 -8.21 19.05
C GLU A 80 13.91 -8.61 17.68
N LEU A 81 13.55 -9.81 17.19
CA LEU A 81 14.00 -10.29 15.88
C LEU A 81 13.48 -9.39 14.75
N ALA A 82 12.25 -8.90 14.88
CA ALA A 82 11.67 -7.99 13.89
C ALA A 82 12.38 -6.63 13.88
N ALA A 83 12.71 -6.08 15.05
CA ALA A 83 13.47 -4.84 15.16
C ALA A 83 14.91 -5.01 14.61
N GLU A 84 15.57 -6.12 14.94
CA GLU A 84 16.88 -6.48 14.38
C GLU A 84 16.81 -6.57 12.85
N HIS A 85 15.80 -7.27 12.33
CA HIS A 85 15.60 -7.41 10.89
C HIS A 85 15.39 -6.06 10.19
N ILE A 86 14.56 -5.16 10.74
CA ILE A 86 14.37 -3.80 10.21
C ILE A 86 15.70 -3.01 10.22
N SER A 87 16.46 -3.13 11.30
CA SER A 87 17.71 -2.39 11.49
C SER A 87 18.86 -2.86 10.59
N ALA A 88 18.80 -4.09 10.06
CA ALA A 88 19.94 -4.71 9.38
C ALA A 88 19.67 -5.15 7.93
N ALA A 89 18.42 -5.43 7.54
CA ALA A 89 18.09 -5.91 6.20
C ALA A 89 17.44 -4.81 5.35
N ASP A 90 17.76 -4.81 4.06
CA ASP A 90 17.12 -3.96 3.08
C ASP A 90 15.71 -4.49 2.77
N GLN A 91 14.69 -3.67 3.03
CA GLN A 91 13.29 -4.07 2.88
C GLN A 91 12.33 -2.90 2.74
N ALA A 92 11.23 -3.14 2.03
CA ALA A 92 10.05 -2.28 2.10
C ALA A 92 9.26 -2.55 3.39
N LEU A 93 8.84 -1.47 4.06
CA LEU A 93 8.10 -1.51 5.32
C LEU A 93 6.59 -1.38 5.13
N THR A 94 6.18 -1.12 3.89
CA THR A 94 4.81 -1.20 3.40
C THR A 94 4.60 -2.46 2.57
N ALA A 95 3.39 -2.99 2.59
CA ALA A 95 3.03 -4.21 1.90
C ALA A 95 1.72 -4.07 1.12
N LEU A 96 1.64 -4.72 -0.03
CA LEU A 96 0.38 -5.03 -0.70
C LEU A 96 -0.13 -6.38 -0.20
N THR A 97 -1.41 -6.44 0.14
CA THR A 97 -2.02 -7.70 0.59
C THR A 97 -2.62 -8.52 -0.54
N ASP A 98 -2.78 -9.80 -0.26
CA ASP A 98 -3.47 -10.77 -1.10
C ASP A 98 -5.00 -10.61 -1.14
N ALA A 99 -5.58 -9.66 -0.39
CA ALA A 99 -7.02 -9.36 -0.41
C ALA A 99 -7.44 -8.25 -1.41
N GLY A 100 -6.51 -7.47 -1.95
CA GLY A 100 -6.83 -6.45 -2.98
C GLY A 100 -7.13 -7.08 -4.34
N THR A 101 -7.92 -6.44 -5.20
CA THR A 101 -8.17 -6.96 -6.57
C THR A 101 -7.00 -6.73 -7.53
N ALA A 102 -6.08 -5.81 -7.20
CA ALA A 102 -4.80 -5.71 -7.89
C ALA A 102 -3.89 -6.86 -7.43
N GLY A 103 -3.57 -7.78 -8.35
CA GLY A 103 -2.35 -8.58 -8.22
C GLY A 103 -1.13 -7.65 -8.17
N LEU A 104 -0.03 -8.10 -7.56
CA LEU A 104 1.27 -7.61 -8.02
C LEU A 104 1.27 -7.85 -9.54
N ILE A 105 1.63 -6.82 -10.30
CA ILE A 105 1.60 -6.74 -11.78
C ILE A 105 1.76 -8.15 -12.39
N ASP A 106 0.76 -8.57 -13.18
CA ASP A 106 0.71 -9.80 -14.00
C ASP A 106 0.59 -11.18 -13.36
N THR A 107 0.05 -11.31 -12.15
CA THR A 107 -0.36 -12.63 -11.63
C THR A 107 -1.87 -12.87 -11.80
N PRO A 108 -2.32 -13.77 -12.71
CA PRO A 108 -3.73 -14.12 -12.83
C PRO A 108 -4.21 -14.78 -11.52
N ARG A 109 -5.17 -14.15 -10.85
CA ARG A 109 -5.73 -14.68 -9.60
C ARG A 109 -6.92 -15.60 -9.86
N PRO A 110 -7.08 -16.68 -9.07
CA PRO A 110 -8.29 -17.49 -9.10
C PRO A 110 -9.53 -16.64 -8.82
N ARG A 111 -10.57 -16.74 -9.66
CA ARG A 111 -11.87 -16.04 -9.50
C ARG A 111 -12.55 -16.28 -8.14
N THR A 112 -12.09 -17.27 -7.38
CA THR A 112 -12.60 -17.62 -6.04
C THR A 112 -12.08 -16.72 -4.92
N LEU A 113 -11.03 -15.92 -5.16
CA LEU A 113 -10.46 -14.96 -4.20
C LEU A 113 -10.91 -13.52 -4.46
N SER A 114 -11.56 -13.23 -5.58
CA SER A 114 -12.13 -11.93 -5.91
C SER A 114 -13.59 -11.85 -5.43
N GLY A 115 -13.78 -11.54 -4.15
CA GLY A 115 -15.11 -11.18 -3.63
C GLY A 115 -15.64 -9.91 -4.30
N LEU A 116 -16.97 -9.84 -4.49
CA LEU A 116 -17.63 -8.63 -4.97
C LEU A 116 -17.38 -7.49 -3.97
N GLY A 117 -16.91 -6.34 -4.46
CA GLY A 117 -16.66 -5.15 -3.64
C GLY A 117 -15.30 -5.09 -2.94
N LEU A 118 -14.38 -6.01 -3.24
CA LEU A 118 -13.00 -5.90 -2.74
C LEU A 118 -12.31 -4.65 -3.29
N PRO A 119 -11.59 -3.89 -2.45
CA PRO A 119 -10.80 -2.74 -2.88
C PRO A 119 -9.76 -3.12 -3.93
N VAL A 120 -9.35 -2.15 -4.76
CA VAL A 120 -8.25 -2.37 -5.73
C VAL A 120 -6.95 -2.66 -4.99
N TYR A 121 -6.63 -1.81 -4.02
CA TYR A 121 -5.45 -1.93 -3.18
C TYR A 121 -5.89 -2.10 -1.73
N VAL A 122 -5.29 -3.09 -1.06
CA VAL A 122 -5.37 -3.24 0.38
C VAL A 122 -3.94 -3.22 0.87
N LEU A 123 -3.53 -2.10 1.46
CA LEU A 123 -2.19 -1.96 2.03
C LEU A 123 -2.16 -2.55 3.43
N ALA A 124 -0.98 -3.02 3.82
CA ALA A 124 -0.63 -3.42 5.17
C ALA A 124 0.77 -2.90 5.51
N PRO A 125 1.12 -2.74 6.78
CA PRO A 125 2.52 -2.75 7.18
C PRO A 125 3.18 -4.09 6.84
N ALA A 126 4.50 -4.08 6.64
CA ALA A 126 5.27 -5.32 6.65
C ALA A 126 5.10 -6.04 8.00
N ALA A 127 5.12 -7.37 7.99
CA ALA A 127 4.96 -8.16 9.22
C ALA A 127 6.01 -7.82 10.29
N SER A 128 7.24 -7.48 9.87
CA SER A 128 8.31 -6.99 10.73
C SER A 128 7.89 -5.70 11.47
N VAL A 129 7.24 -4.76 10.80
CA VAL A 129 6.75 -3.50 11.42
C VAL A 129 5.68 -3.80 12.47
N VAL A 130 4.72 -4.67 12.16
CA VAL A 130 3.66 -5.09 13.11
C VAL A 130 4.29 -5.70 14.37
N ALA A 131 5.23 -6.63 14.20
CA ALA A 131 5.88 -7.32 15.31
C ALA A 131 6.79 -6.40 16.13
N ALA A 132 7.59 -5.54 15.47
CA ALA A 132 8.53 -4.62 16.12
C ALA A 132 7.81 -3.52 16.92
N LEU A 133 6.68 -3.02 16.41
CA LEU A 133 5.87 -2.03 17.11
C LEU A 133 4.89 -2.65 18.11
N GLY A 134 4.74 -3.98 18.12
CA GLY A 134 3.86 -4.70 19.03
C GLY A 134 2.38 -4.45 18.75
N LEU A 135 2.03 -4.30 17.47
CA LEU A 135 0.70 -3.95 17.03
C LEU A 135 -0.20 -5.17 16.96
N GLU A 136 -1.48 -4.97 17.26
CA GLU A 136 -2.53 -5.99 17.20
C GLU A 136 -3.75 -5.44 16.45
N PRO A 137 -4.59 -6.28 15.82
CA PRO A 137 -5.86 -5.86 15.25
C PRO A 137 -6.70 -5.06 16.25
N THR A 138 -7.20 -3.90 15.82
CA THR A 138 -8.07 -3.07 16.66
C THR A 138 -9.40 -3.78 16.92
N GLU A 139 -9.76 -3.98 18.19
CA GLU A 139 -11.04 -4.60 18.56
C GLU A 139 -12.24 -3.74 18.14
N GLY A 140 -13.26 -4.36 17.56
CA GLY A 140 -14.56 -3.74 17.28
C GLY A 140 -14.61 -2.69 16.18
N ILE A 141 -13.46 -2.28 15.61
CA ILE A 141 -13.36 -1.33 14.49
C ILE A 141 -13.16 -2.09 13.18
N CYS A 142 -13.54 -1.46 12.07
CA CYS A 142 -13.33 -1.91 10.70
C CYS A 142 -11.93 -2.53 10.49
N GLY A 143 -11.85 -3.64 9.75
CA GLY A 143 -10.68 -4.53 9.65
C GLY A 143 -9.48 -4.00 8.87
N PHE A 144 -9.15 -2.71 8.99
CA PHE A 144 -7.98 -2.05 8.43
C PHE A 144 -7.34 -1.09 9.45
N SER A 145 -7.38 -1.47 10.73
CA SER A 145 -6.83 -0.71 11.85
C SER A 145 -6.04 -1.64 12.76
N LEU A 146 -4.87 -1.18 13.18
CA LEU A 146 -4.02 -1.80 14.19
C LEU A 146 -3.87 -0.86 15.37
N SER A 147 -3.84 -1.43 16.57
CA SER A 147 -3.68 -0.72 17.83
C SER A 147 -2.50 -1.26 18.63
N ASP A 148 -1.99 -0.41 19.51
CA ASP A 148 -1.09 -0.81 20.60
C ASP A 148 -1.79 -0.57 21.96
N ALA A 149 -1.04 -0.67 23.06
CA ALA A 149 -1.56 -0.46 24.41
C ALA A 149 -2.11 0.97 24.65
N THR A 150 -1.77 1.94 23.81
CA THR A 150 -2.20 3.35 23.94
C THR A 150 -3.37 3.70 23.02
N GLY A 151 -3.79 2.78 22.15
CA GLY A 151 -4.93 2.94 21.25
C GLY A 151 -4.57 2.73 19.79
N GLU A 152 -5.37 3.31 18.90
CA GLU A 152 -5.16 3.21 17.46
C GLU A 152 -3.76 3.70 17.07
N ALA A 153 -3.07 2.91 16.25
CA ALA A 153 -1.65 3.05 15.98
C ALA A 153 -1.34 3.14 14.49
N MET A 154 -2.04 2.34 13.67
CA MET A 154 -1.92 2.35 12.22
C MET A 154 -3.26 2.09 11.57
N ILE A 155 -3.52 2.72 10.43
CA ILE A 155 -4.73 2.49 9.65
C ILE A 155 -4.41 2.44 8.16
N CYS A 156 -5.19 1.65 7.43
CA CYS A 156 -5.24 1.70 5.97
C CYS A 156 -6.53 2.41 5.56
N ARG A 157 -6.43 3.57 4.89
CA ARG A 157 -7.57 4.23 4.28
C ARG A 157 -7.65 3.85 2.82
N GLN A 158 -8.86 3.86 2.29
CA GLN A 158 -9.14 3.52 0.90
C GLN A 158 -10.11 4.53 0.34
N TRP A 159 -9.96 4.88 -0.93
CA TRP A 159 -10.85 5.79 -1.62
C TRP A 159 -11.13 5.34 -3.05
N HIS A 160 -12.32 5.72 -3.50
CA HIS A 160 -12.74 5.64 -4.88
C HIS A 160 -13.21 7.03 -5.31
N GLY A 161 -12.64 7.55 -6.39
CA GLY A 161 -12.97 8.84 -6.97
C GLY A 161 -13.50 8.70 -8.39
N ARG A 162 -14.49 9.53 -8.71
CA ARG A 162 -15.04 9.75 -10.07
C ARG A 162 -15.39 8.45 -10.80
N LEU A 163 -16.65 8.03 -10.71
CA LEU A 163 -17.14 6.90 -11.48
C LEU A 163 -17.16 7.25 -12.98
N VAL A 164 -16.66 6.34 -13.81
CA VAL A 164 -16.59 6.49 -15.26
C VAL A 164 -17.40 5.37 -15.91
N HIS A 165 -18.15 5.76 -16.93
CA HIS A 165 -18.85 4.85 -17.82
C HIS A 165 -18.05 4.74 -19.11
N ASP A 166 -17.69 3.53 -19.54
CA ASP A 166 -16.96 3.28 -20.78
C ASP A 166 -17.89 3.27 -22.02
N GLY A 167 -19.20 3.30 -21.79
CA GLY A 167 -20.23 3.36 -22.84
C GLY A 167 -20.89 2.00 -23.09
N ASN A 168 -20.35 0.93 -22.54
CA ASN A 168 -20.96 -0.38 -22.54
C ASN A 168 -21.84 -0.52 -21.30
N TYR A 169 -22.86 -1.39 -21.32
CA TYR A 169 -23.77 -1.65 -20.20
C TYR A 169 -23.08 -2.35 -18.99
N GLU A 170 -21.79 -2.11 -18.79
CA GLU A 170 -20.97 -2.64 -17.72
C GLU A 170 -21.09 -1.81 -16.43
N PRO A 171 -20.79 -2.39 -15.25
CA PRO A 171 -20.75 -1.66 -14.00
C PRO A 171 -19.78 -0.47 -14.04
N LEU A 172 -20.18 0.66 -13.47
CA LEU A 172 -19.32 1.84 -13.33
C LEU A 172 -18.03 1.49 -12.56
N LEU A 173 -16.88 1.82 -13.13
CA LEU A 173 -15.58 1.67 -12.47
C LEU A 173 -15.05 3.04 -12.01
N PRO A 174 -14.35 3.11 -10.86
CA PRO A 174 -13.74 4.35 -10.42
C PRO A 174 -12.57 4.74 -11.33
N ALA A 175 -12.54 6.00 -11.78
CA ALA A 175 -11.39 6.58 -12.47
C ALA A 175 -10.17 6.60 -11.56
N VAL A 176 -10.39 6.91 -10.27
CA VAL A 176 -9.33 6.98 -9.27
C VAL A 176 -9.64 5.95 -8.20
N ALA A 177 -8.71 5.07 -7.91
CA ALA A 177 -8.79 4.15 -6.79
C ALA A 177 -7.45 4.15 -6.07
N GLY A 178 -7.48 4.34 -4.76
CA GLY A 178 -6.25 4.38 -3.99
C GLY A 178 -6.43 3.91 -2.56
N ALA A 179 -5.28 3.68 -1.94
CA ALA A 179 -5.16 3.37 -0.54
C ALA A 179 -3.89 4.01 0.02
N ASP A 180 -3.93 4.40 1.28
CA ASP A 180 -2.74 4.82 2.01
C ASP A 180 -2.61 4.10 3.34
N LEU A 181 -1.39 4.07 3.85
CA LEU A 181 -1.05 3.55 5.15
C LEU A 181 -0.56 4.68 6.03
N LEU A 182 -1.30 4.94 7.10
CA LEU A 182 -0.96 5.94 8.10
C LEU A 182 -0.46 5.29 9.38
N ILE A 183 0.48 5.97 10.03
CA ILE A 183 1.04 5.58 11.32
C ILE A 183 1.04 6.78 12.27
N ARG A 184 0.75 6.51 13.55
CA ARG A 184 0.78 7.51 14.61
C ARG A 184 2.20 8.09 14.77
N PRO A 185 2.37 9.41 15.04
CA PRO A 185 3.69 10.06 14.95
C PRO A 185 4.78 9.53 15.89
N ASP A 186 4.42 9.12 17.11
CA ASP A 186 5.34 8.51 18.08
C ASP A 186 5.86 7.16 17.60
N LEU A 187 5.00 6.36 16.96
CA LEU A 187 5.38 5.07 16.38
C LEU A 187 6.21 5.24 15.12
N PHE A 188 5.92 6.27 14.31
CA PHE A 188 6.79 6.65 13.20
C PHE A 188 8.19 7.03 13.68
N ALA A 189 8.31 7.81 14.75
CA ALA A 189 9.61 8.17 15.32
C ALA A 189 10.37 6.92 15.79
N ARG A 190 9.71 6.02 16.53
CA ARG A 190 10.31 4.74 16.94
C ARG A 190 10.76 3.87 15.76
N LEU A 191 9.92 3.79 14.72
CA LEU A 191 10.24 3.04 13.51
C LEU A 191 11.44 3.66 12.78
N HIS A 192 11.44 4.98 12.62
CA HIS A 192 12.55 5.73 12.02
C HIS A 192 13.86 5.52 12.79
N ASP A 193 13.82 5.54 14.12
CA ASP A 193 14.99 5.26 14.96
C ASP A 193 15.49 3.82 14.82
N THR A 194 14.56 2.87 14.65
CA THR A 194 14.88 1.44 14.43
C THR A 194 15.56 1.21 13.07
N ILE A 195 15.10 1.90 12.03
CA ILE A 195 15.71 1.85 10.68
C ILE A 195 17.09 2.52 10.69
N GLY A 196 17.21 3.63 11.42
CA GLY A 196 18.36 4.53 11.38
C GLY A 196 18.23 5.57 10.27
N ALA A 197 18.57 6.83 10.61
CA ALA A 197 18.38 7.98 9.71
C ALA A 197 19.12 7.86 8.36
N ALA A 198 20.25 7.13 8.32
CA ALA A 198 21.02 6.92 7.11
C ALA A 198 20.31 6.00 6.10
N ARG A 199 19.53 5.03 6.60
CA ARG A 199 18.87 3.98 5.81
C ARG A 199 17.39 4.26 5.50
N CYS A 200 16.80 5.24 6.18
CA CYS A 200 15.40 5.59 5.97
C CYS A 200 15.21 6.30 4.63
N ARG A 201 14.47 5.66 3.71
CA ARG A 201 14.18 6.14 2.35
C ARG A 201 12.68 6.10 2.08
N ALA A 202 12.21 6.97 1.21
CA ALA A 202 10.88 6.87 0.61
C ALA A 202 11.06 6.45 -0.84
N GLY A 203 10.67 5.22 -1.16
CA GLY A 203 10.65 4.75 -2.52
C GLY A 203 9.43 5.28 -3.26
N VAL A 204 9.60 5.58 -4.54
CA VAL A 204 8.54 6.06 -5.42
C VAL A 204 8.63 5.30 -6.74
N ASN A 205 7.51 4.72 -7.14
CA ASN A 205 7.36 4.07 -8.44
C ASN A 205 6.16 4.69 -9.16
N VAL A 206 6.36 5.04 -10.42
CA VAL A 206 5.32 5.57 -11.29
C VAL A 206 5.29 4.73 -12.55
N HIS A 207 4.16 4.09 -12.80
CA HIS A 207 3.92 3.31 -14.00
C HIS A 207 2.85 3.98 -14.85
N HIS A 208 3.10 4.08 -16.15
CA HIS A 208 2.19 4.71 -17.10
C HIS A 208 1.99 3.79 -18.30
N GLU A 209 0.73 3.61 -18.70
CA GLU A 209 0.32 2.86 -19.88
C GLU A 209 -0.62 3.71 -20.72
N SER A 210 -0.34 3.79 -22.03
CA SER A 210 -1.25 4.35 -23.03
C SER A 210 -1.71 3.25 -23.97
N ALA A 211 -2.97 3.27 -24.40
CA ALA A 211 -3.48 2.30 -25.39
C ALA A 211 -2.76 2.38 -26.76
N ASP A 212 -2.08 3.49 -27.05
CA ASP A 212 -1.25 3.64 -28.26
C ASP A 212 0.07 2.85 -28.15
N ASP A 213 0.57 2.58 -26.95
CA ASP A 213 1.88 1.92 -26.73
C ASP A 213 1.85 0.41 -27.03
N THR A 214 0.65 -0.19 -27.14
CA THR A 214 0.46 -1.63 -27.41
C THR A 214 0.44 -2.00 -28.91
N LEU A 215 0.59 -1.03 -29.81
CA LEU A 215 0.49 -1.25 -31.27
C LEU A 215 1.84 -1.37 -32.00
N ASP A 216 2.97 -1.23 -31.30
CA ASP A 216 4.30 -1.19 -31.92
C ASP A 216 5.10 -2.50 -31.84
N ASP A 217 4.55 -3.60 -31.28
CA ASP A 217 5.30 -4.84 -31.00
C ASP A 217 4.90 -6.09 -31.85
N GLU A 218 4.15 -5.94 -32.94
CA GLU A 218 3.92 -7.05 -33.89
C GLU A 218 4.14 -6.62 -35.36
N ASP A 219 5.37 -6.81 -35.85
CA ASP A 219 5.74 -6.91 -37.29
C ASP A 219 6.27 -8.33 -37.60
#